data_AF-A0A445A962-F1
#
_entry.id   AF-A0A445A962-F1
#
_cell.length_a   1.000
_cell.length_b   1.000
_cell.length_c   1.000
_cell.angle_alpha   90.00
_cell.angle_beta   90.00
_cell.angle_gamma   90.00
#
_symmetry.space_group_name_H-M   'P 1'
#
loop_
_entity.id
_entity.type
_entity.pdbx_description
1 polymer ?
#
loop_
_entity_poly.entity_id
_entity_poly.type
_entity_poly.pdbx_seq_one_letter_code
_entity_poly.pdbx_strand_id
1 'polypeptide(L)'
;MIITLLKGMMEDDDQVFSMTKMMRRKTCLIMIMMMGMFVTTTYAAGDTNNVYSPCLDAKVQTGDGFTFGIAFASNKQSFLQDNGGPQLSPCDRRLGLASNGASVAVFRPKVDEISLLTVNRNDTASGSGYMVAFAGQKYAARSLPIMFADNTHTITSFTLVLEFSGGTLQNLFWKSYGCNSCSGGGNICLNNTDCAVPNSKCQENGGSGCNIGIQLAFSGTDKNLDVLNSWYEVKNLRQYSLYTLYSNLRDTIVAPYEKFF
;
A
#
# COMPACT_ATOMS: atom_id res chain seq x y z
N MET A 1 -1.02 -61.42 64.75
CA MET A 1 0.16 -60.67 64.25
C MET A 1 0.02 -60.17 62.80
N ILE A 2 -1.03 -60.53 62.04
CA ILE A 2 -1.21 -60.06 60.65
C ILE A 2 -2.09 -58.79 60.53
N ILE A 3 -3.01 -58.55 61.48
CA ILE A 3 -3.94 -57.41 61.44
C ILE A 3 -3.25 -56.07 61.75
N THR A 4 -2.13 -56.09 62.48
CA THR A 4 -1.40 -54.86 62.86
C THR A 4 -0.54 -54.29 61.72
N LEU A 5 -0.22 -55.08 60.69
CA LEU A 5 0.59 -54.63 59.54
C LEU A 5 -0.24 -53.93 58.45
N LEU A 6 -1.53 -54.26 58.32
CA LEU A 6 -2.42 -53.61 57.34
C LEU A 6 -2.86 -52.19 57.74
N LYS A 7 -2.89 -51.89 59.04
CA LYS A 7 -3.29 -50.56 59.54
C LYS A 7 -2.22 -49.48 59.32
N GLY A 8 -0.94 -49.85 59.27
CA GLY A 8 0.16 -48.92 59.01
C GLY A 8 0.30 -48.51 57.54
N MET A 9 -0.13 -49.34 56.59
CA MET A 9 0.02 -49.04 55.16
C MET A 9 -1.09 -48.14 54.60
N MET A 10 -2.27 -48.09 55.22
CA MET A 10 -3.37 -47.23 54.76
C MET A 10 -3.24 -45.76 55.21
N GLU A 11 -2.49 -45.48 56.27
CA GLU A 11 -2.38 -44.14 56.84
C GLU A 11 -1.28 -43.28 56.17
N ASP A 12 -0.30 -43.92 55.53
CA ASP A 12 0.75 -43.24 54.75
C ASP A 12 0.27 -42.82 53.34
N ASP A 13 -0.61 -43.60 52.70
CA ASP A 13 -1.13 -43.28 51.36
C ASP A 13 -2.00 -42.02 51.35
N ASP A 14 -2.78 -41.77 52.40
CA ASP A 14 -3.62 -40.57 52.52
C ASP A 14 -2.79 -39.28 52.70
N GLN A 15 -1.65 -39.36 53.40
CA GLN A 15 -0.74 -38.22 53.58
C GLN A 15 0.03 -37.90 52.29
N VAL A 16 0.50 -38.93 51.56
CA VAL A 16 1.16 -38.77 50.26
C VAL A 16 0.19 -38.22 49.21
N PHE A 17 -1.06 -38.67 49.18
CA PHE A 17 -2.08 -38.16 48.26
C PHE A 17 -2.46 -36.69 48.56
N SER A 18 -2.51 -36.31 49.84
CA SER A 18 -2.77 -34.93 50.30
C SER A 18 -1.64 -33.97 49.92
N MET A 19 -0.38 -34.34 50.14
CA MET A 19 0.78 -33.52 49.76
C MET A 19 0.91 -33.37 48.24
N THR A 20 0.64 -34.43 47.48
CA THR A 20 0.66 -34.40 46.01
C THR A 20 -0.43 -33.48 45.45
N LYS A 21 -1.63 -33.47 46.05
CA LYS A 21 -2.74 -32.59 45.67
C LYS A 21 -2.45 -31.12 45.97
N MET A 22 -1.71 -30.84 47.05
CA MET A 22 -1.32 -29.49 47.47
C MET A 22 -0.15 -28.93 46.62
N MET A 23 0.83 -29.76 46.28
CA MET A 23 1.89 -29.40 45.32
C MET A 23 1.33 -29.16 43.92
N ARG A 24 0.39 -30.00 43.43
CA ARG A 24 -0.27 -29.78 42.13
C ARG A 24 -1.03 -28.47 42.08
N ARG A 25 -1.71 -28.07 43.16
CA ARG A 25 -2.42 -26.77 43.24
C ARG A 25 -1.46 -25.57 43.19
N LYS A 26 -0.34 -25.63 43.92
CA LYS A 26 0.67 -24.55 43.93
C LYS A 26 1.40 -24.44 42.59
N THR A 27 1.79 -25.56 41.98
CA THR A 27 2.43 -25.57 40.66
C THR A 27 1.47 -25.14 39.54
N CYS A 28 0.18 -25.49 39.64
CA CYS A 28 -0.84 -25.02 38.70
C CYS A 28 -1.08 -23.51 38.83
N LEU A 29 -1.11 -22.97 40.06
CA LEU A 29 -1.19 -21.52 40.30
C LEU A 29 0.02 -20.75 39.74
N ILE A 30 1.24 -21.30 39.88
CA ILE A 30 2.46 -20.70 39.32
C ILE A 30 2.46 -20.78 37.78
N MET A 31 2.00 -21.90 37.19
CA MET A 31 1.83 -22.04 35.74
C MET A 31 0.76 -21.09 35.18
N ILE A 32 -0.34 -20.87 35.91
CA ILE A 32 -1.39 -19.90 35.55
C ILE A 32 -0.86 -18.46 35.68
N MET A 33 -0.04 -18.14 36.70
CA MET A 33 0.63 -16.84 36.81
C MET A 33 1.68 -16.60 35.71
N MET A 34 2.46 -17.63 35.32
CA MET A 34 3.43 -17.53 34.21
C MET A 34 2.74 -17.41 32.85
N MET A 35 1.60 -18.07 32.63
CA MET A 35 0.76 -17.85 31.44
C MET A 35 0.08 -16.48 31.45
N GLY A 36 -0.14 -15.87 32.62
CA GLY A 36 -0.68 -14.52 32.77
C GLY A 36 0.32 -13.38 32.52
N MET A 37 1.64 -13.66 32.41
CA MET A 37 2.64 -12.64 32.00
C MET A 37 2.87 -12.57 30.49
N PHE A 38 2.28 -13.47 29.71
CA PHE A 38 2.07 -13.25 28.28
C PHE A 38 0.86 -12.34 28.05
N VAL A 39 0.78 -11.23 28.82
CA VAL A 39 -0.12 -10.12 28.49
C VAL A 39 0.40 -9.56 27.18
N THR A 40 -0.23 -10.02 26.11
CA THR A 40 -0.45 -9.31 24.85
C THR A 40 0.09 -7.90 24.88
N THR A 41 1.32 -7.71 24.38
CA THR A 41 1.64 -6.46 23.71
C THR A 41 0.70 -6.42 22.51
N THR A 42 -0.47 -5.82 22.69
CA THR A 42 -1.23 -5.27 21.59
C THR A 42 -0.33 -4.17 21.03
N TYR A 43 0.60 -4.53 20.14
CA TYR A 43 1.08 -3.61 19.15
C TYR A 43 -0.14 -3.31 18.29
N ALA A 44 -0.96 -2.36 18.74
CA ALA A 44 -1.58 -1.50 17.77
C ALA A 44 -0.40 -0.94 17.00
N ALA A 45 -0.12 -1.50 15.82
CA ALA A 45 0.73 -0.88 14.82
C ALA A 45 -0.02 0.39 14.40
N GLY A 46 0.01 1.36 15.30
CA GLY A 46 -0.57 2.67 15.12
C GLY A 46 0.36 3.46 14.23
N ASP A 47 -0.23 4.18 13.30
CA ASP A 47 0.50 5.15 12.48
C ASP A 47 1.24 6.14 13.42
N THR A 48 2.56 6.04 13.47
CA THR A 48 3.42 6.92 14.28
C THR A 48 3.86 8.16 13.51
N ASN A 49 3.56 8.24 12.21
CA ASN A 49 3.89 9.38 11.40
C ASN A 49 2.77 10.43 11.47
N ASN A 50 3.06 11.65 11.89
CA ASN A 50 2.09 12.74 11.95
C ASN A 50 2.15 13.69 10.73
N VAL A 51 2.90 13.33 9.68
CA VAL A 51 3.08 14.19 8.49
C VAL A 51 2.01 13.92 7.45
N TYR A 52 0.99 14.78 7.38
CA TYR A 52 -0.16 14.66 6.46
C TYR A 52 -0.04 15.50 5.17
N SER A 53 1.05 16.25 5.01
CA SER A 53 1.30 17.01 3.80
C SER A 53 2.30 16.27 2.91
N PRO A 54 2.05 16.13 1.59
CA PRO A 54 3.03 15.56 0.67
C PRO A 54 4.24 16.48 0.49
N CYS A 55 4.17 17.74 0.91
CA CYS A 55 5.25 18.73 0.77
C CYS A 55 6.10 18.89 2.03
N LEU A 56 6.03 17.94 2.97
CA LEU A 56 6.84 17.92 4.17
C LEU A 56 7.65 16.64 4.23
N ASP A 57 8.84 16.70 4.80
CA ASP A 57 9.70 15.53 4.97
C ASP A 57 9.13 14.64 6.08
N ALA A 58 9.07 13.33 5.83
CA ALA A 58 8.62 12.32 6.78
C ALA A 58 9.68 11.23 6.94
N LYS A 59 9.74 10.65 8.14
CA LYS A 59 10.57 9.48 8.44
C LYS A 59 9.68 8.37 9.00
N VAL A 60 9.53 7.30 8.24
CA VAL A 60 8.50 6.28 8.48
C VAL A 60 9.08 4.92 8.88
N GLN A 61 8.29 4.15 9.63
CA GLN A 61 8.49 2.71 9.83
C GLN A 61 7.42 1.90 9.10
N THR A 62 7.63 0.59 8.99
CA THR A 62 6.59 -0.34 8.51
C THR A 62 5.28 -0.15 9.29
N GLY A 63 4.16 -0.10 8.57
CA GLY A 63 2.82 0.14 9.12
C GLY A 63 2.44 1.61 9.36
N ASP A 64 3.39 2.56 9.30
CA ASP A 64 3.06 3.99 9.32
C ASP A 64 2.30 4.40 8.06
N GLY A 65 1.46 5.43 8.16
CA GLY A 65 0.87 6.08 7.00
C GLY A 65 1.89 7.01 6.35
N PHE A 66 2.14 6.86 5.04
CA PHE A 66 3.06 7.74 4.31
C PHE A 66 2.31 8.64 3.33
N THR A 67 2.39 9.95 3.51
CA THR A 67 1.71 10.89 2.61
C THR A 67 2.56 11.21 1.39
N PHE A 68 1.99 11.01 0.20
CA PHE A 68 2.57 11.48 -1.06
C PHE A 68 1.49 12.01 -1.99
N GLY A 69 1.89 12.83 -2.96
CA GLY A 69 1.00 13.42 -3.94
C GLY A 69 1.25 12.87 -5.35
N ILE A 70 0.21 12.91 -6.17
CA ILE A 70 0.30 12.75 -7.62
C ILE A 70 -0.29 14.01 -8.24
N ALA A 71 0.53 14.75 -8.98
CA ALA A 71 0.12 15.92 -9.73
C ALA A 71 -0.18 15.52 -11.18
N PHE A 72 -1.29 16.03 -11.72
CA PHE A 72 -1.76 15.80 -13.08
C PHE A 72 -1.77 17.12 -13.84
N ALA A 73 -1.26 17.13 -15.07
CA ALA A 73 -1.29 18.29 -15.94
C ALA A 73 -1.47 17.88 -17.39
N SER A 74 -2.07 18.73 -18.23
CA SER A 74 -2.27 18.42 -19.65
C SER A 74 -0.95 18.33 -20.43
N ASN A 75 0.09 19.05 -19.99
CA ASN A 75 1.38 19.12 -20.67
C ASN A 75 2.51 18.70 -19.73
N LYS A 76 3.43 17.86 -20.23
CA LYS A 76 4.67 17.47 -19.55
C LYS A 76 5.51 18.66 -19.09
N GLN A 77 5.52 19.75 -19.86
CA GLN A 77 6.28 20.96 -19.55
C GLN A 77 5.82 21.64 -18.26
N SER A 78 4.60 21.37 -17.79
CA SER A 78 4.07 21.94 -16.53
C SER A 78 4.88 21.50 -15.29
N PHE A 79 5.69 20.45 -15.40
CA PHE A 79 6.55 19.94 -14.33
C PHE A 79 8.01 20.35 -14.47
N LEU A 80 8.34 21.11 -15.52
CA LEU A 80 9.69 21.57 -15.81
C LEU A 80 9.77 23.07 -15.57
N GLN A 81 10.94 23.55 -15.17
CA GLN A 81 11.21 24.99 -15.16
C GLN A 81 11.28 25.54 -16.60
N ASP A 82 10.96 26.82 -16.79
CA ASP A 82 10.97 27.53 -18.08
C ASP A 82 12.12 27.12 -19.01
N ASN A 83 11.84 27.02 -20.32
CA ASN A 83 12.77 26.59 -21.36
C ASN A 83 13.33 25.16 -21.20
N GLY A 84 12.56 24.23 -20.61
CA GLY A 84 12.98 22.83 -20.46
C GLY A 84 14.08 22.64 -19.42
N GLY A 85 14.10 23.50 -18.39
CA GLY A 85 15.02 23.42 -17.28
C GLY A 85 14.80 22.19 -16.38
N PRO A 86 15.42 22.14 -15.19
CA PRO A 86 15.31 20.99 -14.32
C PRO A 86 13.84 20.73 -13.93
N GLN A 87 13.46 19.46 -13.86
CA GLN A 87 12.18 19.09 -13.28
C GLN A 87 12.15 19.53 -11.82
N LEU A 88 11.12 20.26 -11.40
CA LEU A 88 10.96 20.69 -10.02
C LEU A 88 9.96 19.79 -9.29
N SER A 89 10.00 19.80 -7.96
CA SER A 89 8.95 19.17 -7.17
C SER A 89 7.63 19.92 -7.39
N PRO A 90 6.48 19.23 -7.51
CA PRO A 90 5.16 19.85 -7.49
C PRO A 90 4.86 20.75 -6.28
N CYS A 91 5.64 20.65 -5.21
CA CYS A 91 5.60 21.57 -4.07
C CYS A 91 6.30 22.92 -4.31
N ASP A 92 7.07 23.04 -5.39
CA ASP A 92 7.80 24.25 -5.74
C ASP A 92 6.86 25.27 -6.41
N ARG A 93 6.70 26.42 -5.76
CA ARG A 93 5.80 27.49 -6.22
C ARG A 93 6.16 28.03 -7.60
N ARG A 94 7.43 27.88 -8.03
CA ARG A 94 7.90 28.34 -9.35
C ARG A 94 7.24 27.59 -10.50
N LEU A 95 6.69 26.39 -10.28
CA LEU A 95 5.95 25.66 -11.31
C LEU A 95 4.56 26.28 -11.59
N GLY A 96 4.01 27.07 -10.67
CA GLY A 96 2.70 27.68 -10.85
C GLY A 96 1.57 26.68 -11.16
N LEU A 97 1.68 25.42 -10.68
CA LEU A 97 0.79 24.31 -11.09
C LEU A 97 -0.70 24.64 -11.00
N ALA A 98 -1.13 25.29 -9.92
CA ALA A 98 -2.53 25.71 -9.74
C ALA A 98 -2.99 26.72 -10.81
N SER A 99 -2.10 27.60 -11.26
CA SER A 99 -2.40 28.58 -12.32
C SER A 99 -2.42 27.94 -13.71
N ASN A 100 -1.74 26.80 -13.87
CA ASN A 100 -1.65 26.04 -15.12
C ASN A 100 -2.73 24.95 -15.25
N GLY A 101 -3.76 24.98 -14.39
CA GLY A 101 -4.87 24.03 -14.42
C GLY A 101 -4.48 22.60 -14.03
N ALA A 102 -3.37 22.42 -13.32
CA ALA A 102 -2.97 21.12 -12.80
C ALA A 102 -3.84 20.73 -11.58
N SER A 103 -4.19 19.45 -11.49
CA SER A 103 -4.86 18.88 -10.32
C SER A 103 -3.88 18.02 -9.51
N VAL A 104 -4.16 17.83 -8.22
CA VAL A 104 -3.33 17.02 -7.33
C VAL A 104 -4.22 16.08 -6.53
N ALA A 105 -3.87 14.79 -6.54
CA ALA A 105 -4.42 13.80 -5.64
C ALA A 105 -3.40 13.49 -4.54
N VAL A 106 -3.85 13.38 -3.30
CA VAL A 106 -2.98 13.08 -2.15
C VAL A 106 -3.41 11.74 -1.56
N PHE A 107 -2.44 10.87 -1.33
CA PHE A 107 -2.64 9.54 -0.81
C PHE A 107 -1.83 9.32 0.45
N ARG A 108 -2.34 8.46 1.32
CA ARG A 108 -1.68 8.08 2.57
C ARG A 108 -1.80 6.57 2.82
N PRO A 109 -1.18 5.72 1.98
CA PRO A 109 -1.12 4.29 2.22
C PRO A 109 -0.29 3.95 3.46
N LYS A 110 -0.47 2.74 3.98
CA LYS A 110 0.44 2.17 4.97
C LYS A 110 1.72 1.68 4.32
N VAL A 111 2.85 1.96 4.95
CA VAL A 111 4.18 1.57 4.48
C VAL A 111 4.32 0.06 4.57
N ASP A 112 4.82 -0.51 3.47
CA ASP A 112 4.98 -1.95 3.23
C ASP A 112 3.67 -2.75 3.14
N GLU A 113 2.54 -2.08 2.92
CA GLU A 113 1.25 -2.71 2.62
C GLU A 113 0.92 -2.55 1.13
N ILE A 114 0.70 -3.67 0.43
CA ILE A 114 0.32 -3.62 -0.99
C ILE A 114 -1.04 -2.93 -1.12
N SER A 115 -1.03 -1.77 -1.79
CA SER A 115 -2.20 -0.92 -1.94
C SER A 115 -2.50 -0.68 -3.42
N LEU A 116 -3.78 -0.62 -3.77
CA LEU A 116 -4.25 -0.19 -5.09
C LEU A 116 -4.98 1.15 -4.94
N LEU A 117 -4.37 2.22 -5.46
CA LEU A 117 -5.00 3.53 -5.50
C LEU A 117 -5.89 3.65 -6.74
N THR A 118 -7.00 4.35 -6.61
CA THR A 118 -7.88 4.66 -7.73
C THR A 118 -8.05 6.17 -7.83
N VAL A 119 -7.76 6.73 -9.01
CA VAL A 119 -8.01 8.14 -9.33
C VAL A 119 -9.10 8.20 -10.40
N ASN A 120 -10.13 9.01 -10.17
CA ASN A 120 -11.15 9.22 -11.19
C ASN A 120 -10.57 10.06 -12.34
N ARG A 121 -10.76 9.60 -13.58
CA ARG A 121 -10.29 10.32 -14.77
C ARG A 121 -10.87 11.73 -14.89
N ASN A 122 -12.07 11.96 -14.37
CA ASN A 122 -12.73 13.27 -14.40
C ASN A 122 -12.07 14.27 -13.45
N ASP A 123 -11.32 13.80 -12.45
CA ASP A 123 -10.60 14.65 -11.50
C ASP A 123 -9.17 14.99 -11.99
N THR A 124 -8.80 14.54 -13.18
CA THR A 124 -7.50 14.79 -13.80
C THR A 124 -7.61 15.72 -15.01
N ALA A 125 -6.45 16.13 -15.55
CA ALA A 125 -6.36 17.02 -16.71
C ALA A 125 -7.16 16.49 -17.92
N SER A 126 -7.97 17.34 -18.56
CA SER A 126 -8.81 16.98 -19.70
C SER A 126 -7.99 16.70 -20.96
N GLY A 127 -8.36 15.66 -21.72
CA GLY A 127 -7.71 15.28 -22.98
C GLY A 127 -6.43 14.47 -22.79
N SER A 128 -5.31 14.98 -23.30
CA SER A 128 -3.98 14.42 -23.01
C SER A 128 -3.50 14.83 -21.62
N GLY A 129 -2.73 13.96 -20.98
CA GLY A 129 -2.34 14.18 -19.59
C GLY A 129 -1.07 13.46 -19.20
N TYR A 130 -0.29 14.15 -18.38
CA TYR A 130 0.91 13.68 -17.73
C TYR A 130 0.74 13.72 -16.22
N MET A 131 1.42 12.80 -15.52
CA MET A 131 1.42 12.78 -14.07
C MET A 131 2.81 12.58 -13.48
N VAL A 132 3.02 13.16 -12.30
CA VAL A 132 4.23 13.08 -11.49
C VAL A 132 3.87 12.75 -10.06
N ALA A 133 4.47 11.71 -9.50
CA ALA A 133 4.39 11.41 -8.07
C ALA A 133 5.48 12.20 -7.34
N PHE A 134 5.17 12.68 -6.13
CA PHE A 134 6.09 13.49 -5.33
C PHE A 134 5.84 13.36 -3.84
N ALA A 135 6.91 13.50 -3.05
CA ALA A 135 6.80 13.77 -1.62
C ALA A 135 8.07 14.46 -1.09
N GLY A 136 7.94 15.16 0.03
CA GLY A 136 9.05 15.79 0.75
C GLY A 136 9.34 17.24 0.34
N GLN A 137 10.25 17.86 1.08
CA GLN A 137 10.71 19.24 0.87
C GLN A 137 12.23 19.31 0.77
N LYS A 138 12.95 19.01 1.86
CA LYS A 138 14.41 18.98 1.87
C LYS A 138 14.92 17.71 1.20
N TYR A 139 14.24 16.59 1.44
CA TYR A 139 14.50 15.30 0.80
C TYR A 139 13.42 15.03 -0.25
N ALA A 140 13.08 16.06 -1.03
CA ALA A 140 12.01 15.97 -2.02
C ALA A 140 12.35 14.94 -3.10
N ALA A 141 11.61 13.85 -3.12
CA ALA A 141 11.67 12.84 -4.17
C ALA A 141 10.52 13.07 -5.15
N ARG A 142 10.78 12.80 -6.43
CA ARG A 142 9.78 12.90 -7.51
C ARG A 142 10.04 11.84 -8.56
N SER A 143 8.97 11.37 -9.18
CA SER A 143 9.09 10.50 -10.34
C SER A 143 9.24 11.30 -11.64
N LEU A 144 9.70 10.63 -12.69
CA LEU A 144 9.67 11.18 -14.04
C LEU A 144 8.21 11.41 -14.48
N PRO A 145 7.91 12.47 -15.26
CA PRO A 145 6.59 12.65 -15.82
C PRO A 145 6.27 11.53 -16.81
N ILE A 146 5.16 10.84 -16.58
CA ILE A 146 4.65 9.81 -17.49
C ILE A 146 3.30 10.21 -18.05
N MET A 147 3.03 9.81 -19.29
CA MET A 147 1.74 10.03 -19.93
C MET A 147 0.73 9.03 -19.35
N PHE A 148 -0.46 9.51 -19.01
CA PHE A 148 -1.57 8.64 -18.62
C PHE A 148 -2.73 8.68 -19.61
N ALA A 149 -2.81 9.71 -20.45
CA ALA A 149 -3.80 9.80 -21.51
C ALA A 149 -3.26 10.60 -22.69
N ASP A 150 -3.70 10.24 -23.89
CA ASP A 150 -3.58 11.05 -25.10
C ASP A 150 -4.98 11.33 -25.68
N ASN A 151 -5.05 11.87 -26.89
CA ASN A 151 -6.33 12.23 -27.52
C ASN A 151 -7.19 11.01 -27.91
N THR A 152 -6.60 9.83 -27.97
CA THR A 152 -7.18 8.60 -28.50
C THR A 152 -7.28 7.47 -27.46
N HIS A 153 -6.38 7.44 -26.46
CA HIS A 153 -6.27 6.37 -25.49
C HIS A 153 -5.97 6.89 -24.07
N THR A 154 -6.40 6.12 -23.07
CA THR A 154 -6.10 6.32 -21.65
C THR A 154 -5.47 5.06 -21.08
N ILE A 155 -4.31 5.19 -20.44
CA ILE A 155 -3.66 4.12 -19.69
C ILE A 155 -4.30 4.07 -18.30
N THR A 156 -4.84 2.91 -17.94
CA THR A 156 -5.66 2.75 -16.72
C THR A 156 -4.95 2.01 -15.60
N SER A 157 -3.74 1.47 -15.83
CA SER A 157 -3.02 0.68 -14.84
C SER A 157 -1.56 1.07 -14.79
N PHE A 158 -1.11 1.44 -13.60
CA PHE A 158 0.28 1.82 -13.32
C PHE A 158 0.79 1.10 -12.09
N THR A 159 2.11 1.07 -11.94
CA THR A 159 2.72 0.75 -10.65
C THR A 159 3.72 1.83 -10.29
N LEU A 160 3.62 2.27 -9.05
CA LEU A 160 4.54 3.22 -8.45
C LEU A 160 5.33 2.51 -7.36
N VAL A 161 6.65 2.64 -7.44
CA VAL A 161 7.55 2.11 -6.41
C VAL A 161 8.11 3.26 -5.61
N LEU A 162 7.98 3.15 -4.28
CA LEU A 162 8.51 4.09 -3.31
C LEU A 162 9.76 3.48 -2.68
N GLU A 163 10.92 4.08 -2.94
CA GLU A 163 12.19 3.61 -2.42
C GLU A 163 12.60 4.43 -1.19
N PHE A 164 12.75 3.76 -0.06
CA PHE A 164 13.15 4.36 1.21
C PHE A 164 14.56 3.95 1.61
N SER A 165 15.27 4.87 2.25
CA SER A 165 16.54 4.59 2.93
C SER A 165 16.47 5.13 4.35
N GLY A 166 16.60 4.24 5.32
CA GLY A 166 16.48 4.61 6.74
C GLY A 166 15.17 5.33 7.05
N GLY A 167 14.08 4.94 6.40
CA GLY A 167 12.74 5.52 6.57
C GLY A 167 12.52 6.85 5.87
N THR A 168 13.49 7.36 5.11
CA THR A 168 13.36 8.59 4.31
C THR A 168 13.19 8.23 2.85
N LEU A 169 12.16 8.75 2.19
CA LEU A 169 11.93 8.54 0.77
C LEU A 169 13.12 9.09 -0.05
N GLN A 170 13.68 8.25 -0.91
CA GLN A 170 14.79 8.61 -1.80
C GLN A 170 14.30 8.79 -3.24
N ASN A 171 13.53 7.82 -3.75
CA ASN A 171 13.09 7.82 -5.13
C ASN A 171 11.63 7.37 -5.26
N LEU A 172 11.03 7.85 -6.35
CA LEU A 172 9.73 7.42 -6.85
C LEU A 172 9.91 7.04 -8.30
N PHE A 173 9.56 5.82 -8.69
CA PHE A 173 9.65 5.44 -10.09
C PHE A 173 8.44 4.64 -10.54
N TRP A 174 8.03 4.93 -11.77
CA TRP A 174 6.98 4.21 -12.45
C TRP A 174 7.56 2.97 -13.08
N LYS A 175 6.87 1.85 -12.90
CA LYS A 175 7.20 0.60 -13.58
C LYS A 175 6.09 0.27 -14.56
N SER A 176 6.48 0.05 -15.80
CA SER A 176 5.65 -0.57 -16.83
C SER A 176 5.92 -2.08 -16.81
N TYR A 177 4.90 -2.89 -17.08
CA TYR A 177 4.98 -4.35 -17.02
C TYR A 177 4.59 -5.05 -18.31
N GLY A 178 4.57 -4.30 -19.41
CA GLY A 178 4.17 -4.82 -20.70
C GLY A 178 2.66 -5.05 -20.77
N CYS A 179 2.24 -5.58 -21.91
CA CYS A 179 0.83 -5.69 -22.26
C CYS A 179 0.21 -7.06 -21.93
N ASN A 180 0.85 -7.85 -21.09
CA ASN A 180 0.37 -9.19 -20.73
C ASN A 180 -0.98 -9.13 -19.98
N SER A 181 -1.29 -8.02 -19.34
CA SER A 181 -2.59 -7.75 -18.70
C SER A 181 -3.63 -7.13 -19.65
N CYS A 182 -3.28 -6.84 -20.91
CA CYS A 182 -4.23 -6.39 -21.92
C CYS A 182 -5.01 -7.57 -22.50
N SER A 183 -5.97 -8.09 -21.75
CA SER A 183 -6.85 -9.16 -22.23
C SER A 183 -8.29 -8.67 -22.38
N GLY A 184 -8.82 -8.84 -23.61
CA GLY A 184 -10.23 -8.63 -23.93
C GLY A 184 -10.65 -7.17 -24.18
N GLY A 185 -11.82 -7.00 -24.82
CA GLY A 185 -12.52 -5.71 -24.88
C GLY A 185 -11.95 -4.66 -25.84
N GLY A 186 -10.96 -4.98 -26.68
CA GLY A 186 -10.33 -4.05 -27.64
C GLY A 186 -9.51 -2.94 -26.98
N ASN A 187 -8.83 -3.29 -25.89
CA ASN A 187 -7.72 -2.53 -25.32
C ASN A 187 -6.49 -2.67 -26.23
N ILE A 188 -5.66 -1.63 -26.30
CA ILE A 188 -4.45 -1.62 -27.12
C ILE A 188 -3.20 -1.62 -26.24
N CYS A 189 -2.20 -2.33 -26.73
CA CYS A 189 -0.86 -2.30 -26.18
C CYS A 189 -0.09 -1.12 -26.79
N LEU A 190 0.07 -0.03 -26.06
CA LEU A 190 0.86 1.13 -26.51
C LEU A 190 2.35 0.83 -26.36
N ASN A 191 3.10 1.01 -27.44
CA ASN A 191 4.57 0.89 -27.50
C ASN A 191 5.14 -0.43 -26.95
N ASN A 192 4.35 -1.51 -26.92
CA ASN A 192 4.71 -2.79 -26.29
C ASN A 192 4.98 -2.71 -24.77
N THR A 193 4.60 -1.61 -24.13
CA THR A 193 4.87 -1.36 -22.71
C THR A 193 3.58 -1.22 -21.90
N ASP A 194 2.61 -0.45 -22.38
CA ASP A 194 1.52 0.01 -21.53
C ASP A 194 0.14 -0.38 -22.07
N CYS A 195 -0.73 -0.82 -21.17
CA CYS A 195 -2.10 -1.18 -21.53
C CYS A 195 -2.99 0.05 -21.55
N ALA A 196 -3.59 0.34 -22.70
CA ALA A 196 -4.45 1.50 -22.87
C ALA A 196 -5.83 1.14 -23.39
N VAL A 197 -6.81 1.90 -22.92
CA VAL A 197 -8.21 1.80 -23.30
C VAL A 197 -8.53 2.96 -24.26
N PRO A 198 -9.13 2.71 -25.43
CA PRO A 198 -9.60 3.78 -26.30
C PRO A 198 -10.53 4.76 -25.57
N ASN A 199 -10.33 6.07 -25.74
CA ASN A 199 -11.10 7.09 -25.05
C ASN A 199 -12.60 7.01 -25.34
N SER A 200 -13.00 6.51 -26.53
CA SER A 200 -14.40 6.25 -26.87
C SER A 200 -15.06 5.24 -25.95
N LYS A 201 -14.31 4.21 -25.50
CA LYS A 201 -14.80 3.20 -24.55
C LYS A 201 -14.85 3.69 -23.11
N CYS A 202 -14.13 4.77 -22.82
CA CYS A 202 -14.20 5.43 -21.51
C CYS A 202 -15.50 6.22 -21.31
N GLN A 203 -16.33 6.38 -22.35
CA GLN A 203 -17.53 7.23 -22.35
C GLN A 203 -18.86 6.48 -22.60
N GLU A 204 -18.85 5.22 -23.06
CA GLU A 204 -20.09 4.48 -23.34
C GLU A 204 -20.59 3.64 -22.14
N ASN A 205 -21.90 3.77 -21.86
CA ASN A 205 -22.72 2.99 -20.92
C ASN A 205 -22.65 3.34 -19.42
N GLY A 206 -22.92 4.60 -19.05
CA GLY A 206 -23.40 4.94 -17.69
C GLY A 206 -22.49 4.57 -16.51
N GLY A 207 -21.25 4.13 -16.74
CA GLY A 207 -20.31 3.68 -15.72
C GLY A 207 -19.27 4.74 -15.38
N SER A 208 -18.75 4.68 -14.15
CA SER A 208 -17.55 5.44 -13.76
C SER A 208 -16.43 5.21 -14.77
N GLY A 209 -15.96 6.30 -15.39
CA GLY A 209 -15.06 6.32 -16.54
C GLY A 209 -13.73 5.60 -16.33
N CYS A 210 -12.81 5.71 -17.29
CA CYS A 210 -11.48 5.08 -17.26
C CYS A 210 -10.61 5.51 -16.07
N ASN A 211 -10.97 5.08 -14.87
CA ASN A 211 -10.27 5.36 -13.64
C ASN A 211 -8.87 4.79 -13.72
N ILE A 212 -7.95 5.54 -13.14
CA ILE A 212 -6.54 5.20 -13.13
C ILE A 212 -6.27 4.40 -11.86
N GLY A 213 -5.94 3.13 -12.02
CA GLY A 213 -5.46 2.24 -10.98
C GLY A 213 -3.95 2.34 -10.83
N ILE A 214 -3.45 2.56 -9.62
CA ILE A 214 -2.02 2.66 -9.33
C ILE A 214 -1.68 1.68 -8.21
N GLN A 215 -0.98 0.60 -8.55
CA GLN A 215 -0.46 -0.34 -7.57
C GLN A 215 0.78 0.26 -6.91
N LEU A 216 0.83 0.22 -5.58
CA LEU A 216 1.99 0.65 -4.82
C LEU A 216 2.85 -0.53 -4.41
N ALA A 217 4.16 -0.27 -4.38
CA ALA A 217 5.15 -1.18 -3.82
C ALA A 217 6.22 -0.37 -3.09
N PHE A 218 6.76 -0.95 -2.02
CA PHE A 218 7.79 -0.32 -1.20
C PHE A 218 9.07 -1.15 -1.29
N SER A 219 10.21 -0.44 -1.28
CA SER A 219 11.53 -1.06 -1.31
C SER A 219 12.51 -0.29 -0.43
N GLY A 220 13.57 -0.96 0.01
CA GLY A 220 14.64 -0.37 0.80
C GLY A 220 14.43 -0.60 2.29
N THR A 221 14.67 0.42 3.13
CA THR A 221 14.62 0.27 4.59
C THR A 221 13.83 1.36 5.29
N ASP A 222 13.22 1.00 6.40
CA ASP A 222 12.44 1.87 7.27
C ASP A 222 13.33 2.62 8.29
N LYS A 223 12.74 3.45 9.18
CA LYS A 223 13.51 4.26 10.14
C LYS A 223 14.28 3.45 11.19
N ASN A 224 13.87 2.20 11.42
CA ASN A 224 14.51 1.23 12.30
C ASN A 224 15.53 0.34 11.55
N LEU A 225 15.71 0.60 10.25
CA LEU A 225 16.54 -0.17 9.32
C LEU A 225 15.98 -1.54 8.96
N ASP A 226 14.69 -1.77 9.24
CA ASP A 226 13.99 -2.97 8.81
C ASP A 226 13.71 -2.92 7.30
N VAL A 227 13.82 -4.06 6.64
CA VAL A 227 13.67 -4.16 5.17
C VAL A 227 12.20 -4.09 4.78
N LEU A 228 11.90 -3.26 3.79
CA LEU A 228 10.59 -3.19 3.13
C LEU A 228 10.51 -4.24 2.01
N ASN A 229 9.56 -5.16 2.10
CA ASN A 229 9.51 -6.37 1.27
C ASN A 229 8.38 -6.42 0.24
N SER A 230 7.40 -5.53 0.32
CA SER A 230 6.23 -5.53 -0.58
C SER A 230 6.60 -5.51 -2.07
N TRP A 231 7.73 -4.91 -2.46
CA TRP A 231 8.25 -5.02 -3.84
C TRP A 231 8.51 -6.46 -4.30
N TYR A 232 9.09 -7.30 -3.44
CA TYR A 232 9.35 -8.72 -3.74
C TYR A 232 8.04 -9.52 -3.78
N GLU A 233 7.08 -9.17 -2.92
CA GLU A 233 5.75 -9.78 -2.90
C GLU A 233 4.96 -9.45 -4.16
N VAL A 234 5.04 -8.21 -4.66
CA VAL A 234 4.41 -7.82 -5.92
C VAL A 234 4.96 -8.65 -7.10
N LYS A 235 6.26 -8.96 -7.12
CA LYS A 235 6.84 -9.84 -8.14
C LYS A 235 6.27 -11.26 -8.08
N ASN A 236 6.06 -11.80 -6.88
CA ASN A 236 5.55 -13.16 -6.67
C ASN A 236 4.04 -13.28 -6.89
N LEU A 237 3.26 -12.29 -6.42
CA LEU A 237 1.81 -12.24 -6.62
C LEU A 237 1.43 -12.11 -8.10
N ARG A 238 2.29 -11.52 -8.92
CA ARG A 238 2.08 -11.35 -10.36
C ARG A 238 2.29 -12.61 -11.20
N GLN A 239 2.94 -13.64 -10.67
CA GLN A 239 2.92 -14.96 -11.32
C GLN A 239 1.49 -15.54 -11.39
N TYR A 240 0.54 -15.00 -10.61
CA TYR A 240 -0.84 -15.46 -10.54
C TYR A 240 -1.86 -14.54 -11.23
N SER A 241 -1.44 -13.64 -12.13
CA SER A 241 -2.34 -12.71 -12.83
C SER A 241 -3.22 -11.92 -11.86
N LEU A 242 -2.60 -11.01 -11.09
CA LEU A 242 -3.30 -10.09 -10.20
C LEU A 242 -4.43 -9.32 -10.90
N TYR A 243 -4.33 -9.07 -12.21
CA TYR A 243 -5.41 -8.49 -12.98
C TYR A 243 -6.71 -9.29 -12.85
N THR A 244 -6.67 -10.62 -12.95
CA THR A 244 -7.86 -11.47 -12.82
C THR A 244 -8.40 -11.47 -11.39
N LEU A 245 -7.52 -11.50 -10.38
CA LEU A 245 -7.93 -11.40 -8.97
C LEU A 245 -8.57 -10.04 -8.64
N TYR A 246 -7.97 -8.94 -9.08
CA TYR A 246 -8.44 -7.58 -8.79
C TYR A 246 -9.63 -7.15 -9.66
N SER A 247 -9.70 -7.57 -10.92
CA SER A 247 -10.91 -7.36 -11.75
C SER A 247 -12.10 -8.13 -11.21
N ASN A 248 -11.91 -9.40 -10.80
CA ASN A 248 -12.95 -10.17 -10.14
C ASN A 248 -13.34 -9.57 -8.78
N LEU A 249 -12.39 -9.06 -7.98
CA LEU A 249 -12.68 -8.34 -6.74
C LEU A 249 -13.47 -7.05 -6.99
N ARG A 250 -13.11 -6.26 -8.00
CA ARG A 250 -13.87 -5.07 -8.42
C ARG A 250 -15.28 -5.45 -8.84
N ASP A 251 -15.44 -6.44 -9.70
CA ASP A 251 -16.77 -6.88 -10.16
C ASP A 251 -17.60 -7.45 -9.00
N THR A 252 -16.98 -8.08 -8.00
CA THR A 252 -17.68 -8.64 -6.83
C THR A 252 -18.03 -7.58 -5.79
N ILE A 253 -17.18 -6.55 -5.60
CA ILE A 253 -17.36 -5.52 -4.56
C ILE A 253 -18.14 -4.31 -5.09
N VAL A 254 -17.94 -3.91 -6.35
CA VAL A 254 -18.51 -2.67 -6.90
C VAL A 254 -19.85 -2.92 -7.62
N ALA A 255 -20.02 -4.04 -8.31
CA ALA A 255 -21.26 -4.33 -9.05
C ALA A 255 -22.53 -4.43 -8.16
N PRO A 256 -22.48 -4.85 -6.88
CA PRO A 256 -23.64 -4.81 -6.00
C PRO A 256 -24.05 -3.38 -5.60
N TYR A 257 -23.12 -2.43 -5.57
CA TYR A 257 -23.38 -1.05 -5.12
C TYR A 257 -23.86 -0.13 -6.25
N GLU A 258 -23.58 -0.46 -7.52
CA GLU A 258 -24.14 0.28 -8.67
C GLU A 258 -25.64 0.00 -8.92
N LYS A 259 -26.26 -0.92 -8.16
CA LYS A 259 -27.73 -1.15 -8.19
C LYS A 259 -28.51 -0.33 -7.17
N PHE A 260 -27.83 0.45 -6.31
CA PHE A 260 -28.46 1.24 -5.26
C PHE A 260 -28.41 2.76 -5.50
N PHE A 261 -27.92 3.21 -6.66
CA PHE A 261 -27.97 4.61 -7.10
C PHE A 261 -28.43 4.69 -8.55
#